data_AF-A0A167YDW9-F1
#
_entry.id   AF-A0A167YDW9-F1
#
_cell.length_a   1.000
_cell.length_b   1.000
_cell.length_c   1.000
_cell.angle_alpha   90.00
_cell.angle_beta   90.00
_cell.angle_gamma   90.00
#
_symmetry.space_group_name_H-M   'P 1'
#
loop_
_entity.id
_entity.type
_entity.pdbx_description
1 polymer ?
#
loop_
_entity_poly.entity_id
_entity_poly.type
_entity_poly.pdbx_seq_one_letter_code
_entity_poly.pdbx_strand_id
1 'polypeptide(L)'
;MLISHLILATETGPRTFPDGVPSIFQLQDQIEAAWDHGYNSRGRDETGGIRGTRKFIGTQEVRVTAEDCLQRPRANRAQAQALFSYLKVNCSALRYQDSREISAVDQVFDAIESYYQCSLTKPEDARNKVQCTMLAPIYFQRPGHSLTVIGLQKTMHNERHLLVFNPGHRYKDTPPSLPQRQRPDVLEPYRLRAESLRKYSEFELL
;
A
#
# COMPACT_ATOMS: atom_id res chain seq x y z
N MET A 1 -6.61 -5.18 -4.77
CA MET A 1 -5.70 -5.99 -3.92
C MET A 1 -5.98 -5.79 -2.44
N LEU A 2 -6.01 -4.55 -1.93
CA LEU A 2 -6.41 -4.31 -0.53
C LEU A 2 -7.84 -4.76 -0.24
N ILE A 3 -8.79 -4.40 -1.11
CA ILE A 3 -10.19 -4.83 -0.98
C ILE A 3 -10.33 -6.36 -1.01
N SER A 4 -9.56 -7.06 -1.86
CA SER A 4 -9.59 -8.53 -1.86
C SER A 4 -9.07 -9.12 -0.55
N HIS A 5 -8.05 -8.52 0.07
CA HIS A 5 -7.62 -8.92 1.41
C HIS A 5 -8.74 -8.67 2.44
N LEU A 6 -9.37 -7.49 2.44
CA LEU A 6 -10.50 -7.20 3.33
C LEU A 6 -11.62 -8.23 3.18
N ILE A 7 -12.04 -8.55 1.95
CA ILE A 7 -13.09 -9.55 1.68
C ILE A 7 -12.72 -10.92 2.26
N LEU A 8 -11.47 -11.35 2.13
CA LEU A 8 -11.05 -12.70 2.49
C LEU A 8 -10.58 -12.84 3.95
N ALA A 9 -10.11 -11.75 4.56
CA ALA A 9 -9.43 -11.79 5.86
C ALA A 9 -10.20 -11.07 6.98
N THR A 10 -11.30 -10.36 6.68
CA THR A 10 -12.11 -9.69 7.71
C THR A 10 -13.59 -10.03 7.59
N GLU A 11 -14.31 -9.94 8.71
CA GLU A 11 -15.77 -10.12 8.72
C GLU A 11 -16.52 -8.94 8.06
N THR A 12 -15.90 -7.76 8.05
CA THR A 12 -16.47 -6.55 7.45
C THR A 12 -16.39 -6.58 5.94
N GLY A 13 -15.36 -7.20 5.36
CA GLY A 13 -15.13 -7.23 3.92
C GLY A 13 -16.31 -7.76 3.10
N PRO A 14 -16.82 -8.98 3.35
CA PRO A 14 -17.97 -9.53 2.63
C PRO A 14 -19.27 -8.73 2.84
N ARG A 15 -19.43 -8.06 3.99
CA ARG A 15 -20.60 -7.20 4.26
C ARG A 15 -20.54 -5.91 3.45
N THR A 16 -19.34 -5.34 3.33
CA THR A 16 -19.08 -4.11 2.58
C THR A 16 -19.06 -4.33 1.08
N PHE A 17 -18.58 -5.51 0.64
CA PHE A 17 -18.41 -5.88 -0.77
C PHE A 17 -19.07 -7.24 -1.06
N PRO A 18 -20.41 -7.33 -0.99
CA PRO A 18 -21.13 -8.61 -1.14
C PRO A 18 -20.94 -9.21 -2.54
N ASP A 19 -20.79 -8.37 -3.56
CA ASP A 19 -20.58 -8.78 -4.95
C ASP A 19 -19.10 -9.02 -5.30
N GLY A 20 -18.22 -8.99 -4.29
CA GLY A 20 -16.78 -9.14 -4.47
C GLY A 20 -16.05 -7.82 -4.77
N VAL A 21 -14.89 -7.92 -5.43
CA VAL A 21 -14.03 -6.75 -5.70
C VAL A 21 -14.73 -5.80 -6.68
N PRO A 22 -14.93 -4.52 -6.33
CA PRO A 22 -15.62 -3.58 -7.19
C PRO A 22 -14.81 -3.25 -8.45
N SER A 23 -15.52 -2.97 -9.54
CA SER A 23 -14.97 -2.39 -10.77
C SER A 23 -14.44 -0.97 -10.54
N ILE A 24 -13.64 -0.47 -11.48
CA ILE A 24 -13.12 0.91 -11.43
C ILE A 24 -14.24 1.95 -11.37
N PHE A 25 -15.35 1.74 -12.09
CA PHE A 25 -16.48 2.67 -12.06
C PHE A 25 -17.18 2.68 -10.70
N GLN A 26 -17.40 1.49 -10.11
CA GLN A 26 -17.94 1.39 -8.75
C GLN A 26 -17.00 2.05 -7.72
N LEU A 27 -15.69 1.91 -7.87
CA LEU A 27 -14.71 2.59 -7.01
C LEU A 27 -14.78 4.11 -7.15
N GLN A 28 -14.90 4.63 -8.37
CA GLN A 28 -15.08 6.07 -8.60
C GLN A 28 -16.36 6.57 -7.92
N ASP A 29 -17.47 5.84 -8.06
CA ASP A 29 -18.73 6.19 -7.41
C ASP A 29 -18.64 6.16 -5.89
N GLN A 30 -17.95 5.17 -5.31
CA GLN A 30 -17.76 5.05 -3.87
C GLN A 30 -16.87 6.17 -3.31
N ILE A 31 -15.80 6.55 -4.01
CA ILE A 31 -14.94 7.67 -3.61
C ILE A 31 -15.73 9.00 -3.67
N GLU A 32 -16.51 9.20 -4.72
CA GLU A 32 -17.35 10.39 -4.86
C GLU A 32 -18.44 10.45 -3.79
N ALA A 33 -19.04 9.31 -3.45
CA ALA A 33 -19.96 9.20 -2.33
C ALA A 33 -19.26 9.52 -1.00
N ALA A 34 -18.03 9.05 -0.78
CA ALA A 34 -17.26 9.41 0.41
C ALA A 34 -17.04 10.93 0.51
N TRP A 35 -16.74 11.59 -0.61
CA TRP A 35 -16.66 13.05 -0.68
C TRP A 35 -17.99 13.74 -0.36
N ASP A 36 -19.11 13.22 -0.87
CA ASP A 36 -20.46 13.72 -0.57
C ASP A 36 -20.81 13.62 0.93
N HIS A 37 -20.24 12.64 1.64
CA HIS A 37 -20.41 12.45 3.09
C HIS A 37 -19.36 13.21 3.93
N GLY A 38 -18.56 14.07 3.31
CA GLY A 38 -17.60 14.94 3.99
C GLY A 38 -16.23 14.31 4.26
N TYR A 39 -15.97 13.08 3.80
CA TYR A 39 -14.65 12.45 3.93
C TYR A 39 -13.74 12.98 2.82
N ASN A 40 -12.75 13.82 3.16
CA ASN A 40 -11.75 14.32 2.22
C ASN A 40 -12.35 14.96 0.95
N SER A 41 -13.44 15.72 1.11
CA SER A 41 -14.21 16.31 0.01
C SER A 41 -13.41 17.23 -0.90
N ARG A 42 -12.31 17.81 -0.40
CA ARG A 42 -11.34 18.59 -1.19
C ARG A 42 -10.78 17.82 -2.39
N GLY A 43 -10.74 16.48 -2.32
CA GLY A 43 -10.37 15.65 -3.45
C GLY A 43 -11.24 15.88 -4.69
N ARG A 44 -12.53 16.24 -4.51
CA ARG A 44 -13.44 16.61 -5.60
C ARG A 44 -13.03 17.92 -6.25
N ASP A 45 -12.71 18.94 -5.46
CA ASP A 45 -12.34 20.27 -5.97
C ASP A 45 -11.05 20.22 -6.80
N GLU A 46 -10.07 19.45 -6.34
CA GLU A 46 -8.77 19.35 -7.01
C GLU A 46 -8.79 18.49 -8.26
N THR A 47 -9.67 17.48 -8.29
CA THR A 47 -9.82 16.62 -9.47
C THR A 47 -10.87 17.15 -10.43
N GLY A 48 -11.83 17.96 -9.98
CA GLY A 48 -13.06 18.26 -10.71
C GLY A 48 -13.97 17.03 -10.86
N GLY A 49 -13.93 16.11 -9.89
CA GLY A 49 -14.60 14.81 -9.94
C GLY A 49 -13.84 13.76 -10.75
N ILE A 50 -14.11 12.48 -10.46
CA ILE A 50 -13.42 11.32 -11.04
C ILE A 50 -14.36 10.35 -11.76
N ARG A 51 -15.69 10.46 -11.63
CA ARG A 51 -16.64 9.58 -12.32
C ARG A 51 -16.43 9.55 -13.83
N GLY A 52 -16.28 8.37 -14.41
CA GLY A 52 -16.10 8.17 -15.85
C GLY A 52 -14.77 8.69 -16.40
N THR A 53 -13.85 9.12 -15.54
CA THR A 53 -12.56 9.67 -15.96
C THR A 53 -11.44 8.64 -15.90
N ARG A 54 -10.28 8.99 -16.46
CA ARG A 54 -9.02 8.25 -16.34
C ARG A 54 -8.00 8.99 -15.47
N LYS A 55 -8.48 9.85 -14.57
CA LYS A 55 -7.62 10.64 -13.68
C LYS A 55 -6.90 9.70 -12.71
N PHE A 56 -5.64 10.00 -12.43
CA PHE A 56 -4.91 9.29 -11.39
C PHE A 56 -5.50 9.61 -10.02
N ILE A 57 -5.53 8.61 -9.16
CA ILE A 57 -5.90 8.69 -7.74
C ILE A 57 -4.67 8.31 -6.89
N GLY A 58 -4.57 8.80 -5.66
CA GLY A 58 -3.42 8.53 -4.78
C GLY A 58 -3.61 8.98 -3.33
N THR A 59 -2.53 8.95 -2.55
CA THR A 59 -2.49 9.24 -1.10
C THR A 59 -1.82 10.56 -0.76
N GLN A 60 -1.79 11.53 -1.68
CA GLN A 60 -1.16 12.85 -1.52
C GLN A 60 -1.62 13.71 -0.30
N GLU A 61 -1.30 13.30 0.92
CA GLU A 61 -1.46 14.11 2.13
C GLU A 61 -0.36 15.16 2.24
N VAL A 62 -0.75 16.39 2.59
CA VAL A 62 0.17 17.44 3.00
C VAL A 62 0.40 17.29 4.50
N ARG A 63 1.66 16.98 4.83
CA ARG A 63 2.37 17.26 6.08
C ARG A 63 1.56 17.04 7.36
N VAL A 64 1.73 15.88 7.99
CA VAL A 64 1.50 15.70 9.42
C VAL A 64 2.88 15.62 10.09
N THR A 65 3.31 16.68 10.77
CA THR A 65 4.42 16.54 11.73
C THR A 65 3.85 16.00 13.06
N ALA A 66 4.69 15.40 13.91
CA ALA A 66 4.25 14.90 15.23
C ALA A 66 3.61 16.00 16.12
N GLU A 67 3.83 17.27 15.80
CA GLU A 67 3.24 18.44 16.45
C GLU A 67 1.80 18.73 15.97
N ASP A 68 1.39 18.24 14.80
CA ASP A 68 0.06 18.47 14.22
C ASP A 68 -1.03 17.58 14.86
N CYS A 69 -0.69 16.64 15.74
CA CYS A 69 -1.67 15.83 16.49
C CYS A 69 -2.53 16.66 17.47
N LEU A 70 -2.10 17.89 17.81
CA LEU A 70 -2.80 18.79 18.74
C LEU A 70 -3.67 19.86 18.04
N GLN A 71 -3.58 20.01 16.72
CA GLN A 71 -4.39 20.96 15.94
C GLN A 71 -4.87 20.32 14.65
N ARG A 72 -6.21 20.26 14.48
CA ARG A 72 -6.96 19.66 13.36
C ARG A 72 -6.13 19.47 12.07
N PRO A 73 -5.87 18.23 11.62
CA PRO A 73 -4.99 17.97 10.50
C PRO A 73 -5.54 18.59 9.20
N ARG A 74 -4.65 19.24 8.44
CA ARG A 74 -4.94 19.74 7.10
C ARG A 74 -4.89 18.56 6.11
N ALA A 75 -6.02 17.88 5.98
CA ALA A 75 -6.22 16.83 4.98
C ALA A 75 -5.98 17.37 3.56
N ASN A 76 -5.06 16.76 2.82
CA ASN A 76 -4.97 16.88 1.37
C ASN A 76 -4.93 15.47 0.77
N ARG A 77 -5.56 15.31 -0.39
CA ARG A 77 -5.62 14.13 -1.30
C ARG A 77 -5.31 12.75 -0.70
N ALA A 78 -6.32 12.05 -0.22
CA ALA A 78 -6.20 10.62 0.06
C ALA A 78 -7.51 9.94 -0.33
N GLN A 79 -7.72 9.72 -1.63
CA GLN A 79 -8.95 9.08 -2.11
C GLN A 79 -9.08 7.64 -1.57
N ALA A 80 -7.94 6.93 -1.47
CA ALA A 80 -7.90 5.60 -0.87
C ALA A 80 -8.30 5.65 0.61
N GLN A 81 -7.75 6.57 1.40
CA GLN A 81 -8.13 6.75 2.80
C GLN A 81 -9.57 7.22 2.98
N ALA A 82 -10.08 8.09 2.10
CA ALA A 82 -11.47 8.55 2.11
C ALA A 82 -12.42 7.35 1.93
N LEU A 83 -12.13 6.47 0.97
CA LEU A 83 -12.87 5.24 0.76
C LEU A 83 -12.81 4.36 2.02
N PHE A 84 -11.63 4.02 2.52
CA PHE A 84 -11.51 3.13 3.69
C PHE A 84 -12.17 3.73 4.94
N SER A 85 -12.06 5.04 5.15
CA SER A 85 -12.74 5.75 6.25
C SER A 85 -14.26 5.69 6.13
N TYR A 86 -14.79 5.93 4.92
CA TYR A 86 -16.22 5.81 4.64
C TYR A 86 -16.72 4.38 4.89
N LEU A 87 -15.89 3.39 4.56
CA LEU A 87 -16.16 1.97 4.81
C LEU A 87 -15.86 1.52 6.25
N LYS A 88 -15.49 2.44 7.15
CA LYS A 88 -15.14 2.18 8.57
C LYS A 88 -14.01 1.15 8.73
N VAL A 89 -13.08 1.13 7.78
CA VAL A 89 -11.84 0.37 7.85
C VAL A 89 -10.77 1.28 8.46
N ASN A 90 -10.19 0.83 9.58
CA ASN A 90 -9.08 1.54 10.21
C ASN A 90 -7.86 1.49 9.30
N CYS A 91 -7.42 2.64 8.82
CA CYS A 91 -6.23 2.80 8.00
C CYS A 91 -5.54 4.11 8.40
N SER A 92 -4.21 4.14 8.25
CA SER A 92 -3.40 5.30 8.60
C SER A 92 -2.49 5.62 7.42
N ALA A 93 -2.64 6.82 6.85
CA ALA A 93 -1.72 7.31 5.84
C ALA A 93 -0.45 7.83 6.51
N LEU A 94 0.71 7.39 6.03
CA LEU A 94 2.02 7.83 6.49
C LEU A 94 2.82 8.37 5.31
N ARG A 95 3.37 9.58 5.44
CA ARG A 95 4.21 10.22 4.44
C ARG A 95 5.67 10.19 4.86
N TYR A 96 6.52 9.87 3.91
CA TYR A 96 7.97 9.86 4.05
C TYR A 96 8.59 10.81 3.04
N GLN A 97 9.57 11.59 3.47
CA GLN A 97 10.30 12.52 2.63
C GLN A 97 11.75 12.59 3.06
N ASP A 98 12.64 12.97 2.15
CA ASP A 98 14.05 13.10 2.47
C ASP A 98 14.26 14.09 3.61
N SER A 99 15.04 13.67 4.60
CA SER A 99 15.48 14.52 5.70
C SER A 99 16.99 14.73 5.62
N ARG A 100 17.53 15.56 6.52
CA ARG A 100 18.99 15.76 6.61
C ARG A 100 19.74 14.51 7.07
N GLU A 101 19.05 13.60 7.77
CA GLU A 101 19.66 12.47 8.47
C GLU A 101 19.39 11.14 7.78
N ILE A 102 18.18 10.97 7.24
CA ILE A 102 17.73 9.71 6.65
C ILE A 102 16.94 9.96 5.35
N SER A 103 17.21 9.14 4.33
CA SER A 103 16.50 9.20 3.06
C SER A 103 15.05 8.73 3.20
N ALA A 104 14.16 9.21 2.33
CA ALA A 104 12.76 8.78 2.31
C ALA A 104 12.65 7.27 2.03
N VAL A 105 13.55 6.72 1.21
CA VAL A 105 13.59 5.29 0.89
C VAL A 105 13.92 4.49 2.15
N ASP A 106 14.95 4.88 2.90
CA ASP A 106 15.35 4.14 4.10
C ASP A 106 14.22 4.18 5.15
N GLN A 107 13.59 5.34 5.35
CA GLN A 107 12.44 5.47 6.25
C GLN A 107 11.27 4.54 5.85
N VAL A 108 10.95 4.46 4.56
CA VAL A 108 9.89 3.56 4.05
C VAL A 108 10.24 2.10 4.33
N PHE A 109 11.48 1.70 4.08
CA PHE A 109 11.91 0.32 4.34
C PHE A 109 11.86 -0.01 5.83
N ASP A 110 12.32 0.90 6.69
CA ASP A 110 12.28 0.74 8.15
C ASP A 110 10.83 0.63 8.65
N ALA A 111 9.92 1.45 8.14
CA ALA A 111 8.52 1.43 8.51
C ALA A 111 7.80 0.14 8.07
N ILE A 112 8.00 -0.31 6.83
CA ILE A 112 7.41 -1.56 6.32
C ILE A 112 7.97 -2.76 7.08
N GLU A 113 9.27 -2.75 7.35
CA GLU A 113 9.90 -3.81 8.12
C GLU A 113 9.30 -3.90 9.52
N SER A 114 9.16 -2.75 10.20
CA SER A 114 8.55 -2.66 11.52
C SER A 114 7.09 -3.14 11.50
N TYR A 115 6.32 -2.76 10.48
CA TYR A 115 4.93 -3.21 10.29
C TYR A 115 4.83 -4.74 10.27
N TYR A 116 5.64 -5.43 9.45
CA TYR A 116 5.60 -6.88 9.38
C TYR A 116 6.16 -7.56 10.63
N GLN A 117 7.17 -6.96 11.28
CA GLN A 117 7.75 -7.48 12.51
C GLN A 117 6.78 -7.45 13.69
N CYS A 118 5.82 -6.51 13.74
CA CYS A 118 4.80 -6.47 14.80
C CYS A 118 3.96 -7.75 14.90
N SER A 119 3.86 -8.54 13.82
CA SER A 119 3.15 -9.84 13.85
C SER A 119 3.96 -10.98 14.47
N LEU A 120 5.28 -10.79 14.64
CA LEU A 120 6.21 -11.79 15.18
C LEU A 120 6.18 -11.74 16.71
N THR A 121 5.07 -12.19 17.28
CA THR A 121 4.83 -12.10 18.73
C THR A 121 5.51 -13.23 19.51
N LYS A 122 5.95 -14.30 18.84
CA LYS A 122 6.52 -15.47 19.50
C LYS A 122 7.99 -15.72 19.12
N PRO A 123 8.84 -16.13 20.08
CA PRO A 123 10.23 -16.47 19.80
C PRO A 123 10.41 -17.63 18.81
N GLU A 124 9.41 -18.51 18.71
CA GLU A 124 9.39 -19.63 17.76
C GLU A 124 9.25 -19.18 16.31
N ASP A 125 8.58 -18.05 16.05
CA ASP A 125 8.44 -17.47 14.71
C ASP A 125 9.78 -16.97 14.16
N ALA A 126 10.69 -16.51 15.04
CA ALA A 126 12.03 -16.06 14.67
C ALA A 126 12.93 -17.18 14.13
N ARG A 127 12.57 -18.45 14.36
CA ARG A 127 13.34 -19.61 13.87
C ARG A 127 13.01 -20.00 12.43
N ASN A 128 11.85 -19.58 11.93
CA ASN A 128 11.39 -19.89 10.58
C ASN A 128 11.96 -18.89 9.58
N LYS A 129 12.58 -19.39 8.50
CA LYS A 129 13.10 -18.56 7.41
C LYS A 129 12.00 -17.78 6.67
N VAL A 130 10.78 -18.32 6.65
CA VAL A 130 9.60 -17.70 6.03
C VAL A 130 8.54 -17.52 7.11
N GLN A 131 8.11 -16.29 7.29
CA GLN A 131 7.12 -15.90 8.28
C GLN A 131 5.88 -15.40 7.54
N CYS A 132 4.80 -16.17 7.62
CA CYS A 132 3.51 -15.77 7.06
C CYS A 132 2.73 -15.02 8.14
N THR A 133 2.13 -13.89 7.75
CA THR A 133 1.36 -13.03 8.67
C THR A 133 -0.06 -12.89 8.13
N MET A 134 -0.98 -12.53 9.02
CA MET A 134 -2.35 -12.14 8.65
C MET A 134 -2.49 -10.62 8.47
N LEU A 135 -1.38 -9.89 8.48
CA LEU A 135 -1.40 -8.43 8.30
C LEU A 135 -1.88 -8.08 6.89
N ALA A 136 -2.51 -6.91 6.78
CA ALA A 136 -2.95 -6.41 5.49
C ALA A 136 -1.74 -6.09 4.58
N PRO A 137 -1.88 -6.23 3.25
CA PRO A 137 -0.97 -5.60 2.31
C PRO A 137 -0.95 -4.08 2.52
N ILE A 138 0.14 -3.43 2.14
CA ILE A 138 0.30 -1.98 2.27
C ILE A 138 0.12 -1.33 0.90
N TYR A 139 -0.70 -0.27 0.81
CA TYR A 139 -0.73 0.59 -0.37
C TYR A 139 0.55 1.42 -0.39
N PHE A 140 1.35 1.33 -1.46
CA PHE A 140 2.58 2.10 -1.58
C PHE A 140 2.49 3.07 -2.74
N GLN A 141 2.40 4.36 -2.42
CA GLN A 141 2.36 5.44 -3.39
C GLN A 141 3.74 6.05 -3.56
N ARG A 142 4.11 6.27 -4.83
CA ARG A 142 5.24 7.11 -5.22
C ARG A 142 4.81 8.11 -6.30
N PRO A 143 5.65 9.09 -6.66
CA PRO A 143 5.39 9.95 -7.79
C PRO A 143 5.10 9.14 -9.07
N GLY A 144 3.92 9.39 -9.65
CA GLY A 144 3.46 8.81 -10.92
C GLY A 144 3.07 7.33 -10.90
N HIS A 145 3.08 6.63 -9.75
CA HIS A 145 2.71 5.22 -9.70
C HIS A 145 2.35 4.73 -8.30
N SER A 146 1.49 3.71 -8.21
CA SER A 146 1.22 2.99 -6.96
C SER A 146 1.46 1.50 -7.10
N LEU A 147 1.80 0.89 -5.98
CA LEU A 147 2.15 -0.52 -5.82
C LEU A 147 1.42 -1.07 -4.59
N THR A 148 1.35 -2.39 -4.48
CA THR A 148 0.87 -3.05 -3.26
C THR A 148 2.00 -3.88 -2.68
N VAL A 149 2.49 -3.52 -1.49
CA VAL A 149 3.50 -4.29 -0.78
C VAL A 149 2.82 -5.45 -0.04
N ILE A 150 3.35 -6.65 -0.22
CA ILE A 150 2.83 -7.89 0.36
C ILE A 150 3.83 -8.57 1.30
N GLY A 151 5.04 -8.03 1.43
CA GLY A 151 6.05 -8.55 2.33
C GLY A 151 7.41 -7.89 2.14
N LEU A 152 8.39 -8.38 2.91
CA LEU A 152 9.77 -7.94 2.87
C LEU A 152 10.68 -9.17 2.94
N GLN A 153 11.72 -9.17 2.10
CA GLN A 153 12.77 -10.18 2.09
C GLN A 153 14.08 -9.54 2.56
N LYS A 154 14.75 -10.17 3.52
CA LYS A 154 16.15 -9.87 3.87
C LYS A 154 17.07 -10.92 3.28
N THR A 155 18.13 -10.50 2.60
CA THR A 155 19.17 -11.40 2.09
C THR A 155 20.17 -11.77 3.19
N MET A 156 21.01 -12.77 2.93
CA MET A 156 22.11 -13.12 3.84
C MET A 156 23.16 -12.00 3.97
N HIS A 157 23.19 -11.07 3.01
CA HIS A 157 24.03 -9.88 3.02
C HIS A 157 23.34 -8.68 3.67
N ASN A 158 22.22 -8.91 4.38
CA ASN A 158 21.40 -7.88 5.02
C ASN A 158 20.80 -6.84 4.05
N GLU A 159 20.72 -7.16 2.75
CA GLU A 159 20.00 -6.34 1.78
C GLU A 159 18.49 -6.57 1.95
N ARG A 160 17.72 -5.51 1.73
CA ARG A 160 16.26 -5.54 1.88
C ARG A 160 15.60 -5.39 0.53
N HIS A 161 14.67 -6.29 0.22
CA HIS A 161 13.82 -6.20 -0.97
C HIS A 161 12.36 -6.22 -0.54
N LEU A 162 11.57 -5.27 -1.03
CA LEU A 162 10.12 -5.34 -0.84
C LEU A 162 9.55 -6.34 -1.83
N LEU A 163 8.56 -7.12 -1.38
CA LEU A 163 7.75 -7.96 -2.25
C LEU A 163 6.49 -7.19 -2.61
N VAL A 164 6.28 -6.95 -3.90
CA VAL A 164 5.20 -6.07 -4.39
C VAL A 164 4.42 -6.70 -5.53
N PHE A 165 3.14 -6.38 -5.56
CA PHE A 165 2.33 -6.46 -6.77
C PHE A 165 2.27 -5.09 -7.44
N ASN A 166 2.57 -5.08 -8.74
CA ASN A 166 2.56 -3.90 -9.58
C ASN A 166 1.39 -4.02 -10.57
N PRO A 167 0.36 -3.14 -10.49
CA PRO A 167 -0.78 -3.20 -11.41
C PRO A 167 -0.40 -2.94 -12.87
N GLY A 168 0.76 -2.31 -13.14
CA GLY A 168 1.30 -2.12 -14.48
C GLY A 168 2.07 -3.32 -15.02
N HIS A 169 2.31 -4.37 -14.22
CA HIS A 169 3.04 -5.55 -14.63
C HIS A 169 2.08 -6.70 -14.97
N ARG A 170 2.33 -7.37 -16.10
CA ARG A 170 1.63 -8.60 -16.47
C ARG A 170 2.42 -9.80 -15.95
N TYR A 171 2.02 -10.30 -14.80
CA TYR A 171 2.57 -11.52 -14.24
C TYR A 171 2.20 -12.69 -15.16
N LYS A 172 3.21 -13.46 -15.59
CA LYS A 172 2.98 -14.68 -16.36
C LYS A 172 2.76 -15.82 -15.37
N ASP A 173 1.75 -16.64 -15.63
CA ASP A 173 1.60 -17.91 -14.91
C ASP A 173 2.85 -18.74 -15.18
N THR A 174 3.60 -19.03 -14.11
CA THR A 174 4.75 -19.92 -14.24
C THR A 174 4.19 -21.35 -14.28
N PRO A 175 4.42 -22.11 -15.37
CA PRO A 175 3.95 -23.48 -15.42
C PRO A 175 4.59 -24.30 -14.29
N PRO A 176 3.82 -25.11 -13.53
CA PRO A 176 4.30 -25.81 -12.34
C PRO A 176 5.43 -26.84 -12.61
N SER A 177 5.73 -27.14 -13.87
CA SER A 177 6.51 -28.30 -14.32
C SER A 177 8.00 -28.04 -14.61
N LEU A 178 8.55 -26.84 -14.41
CA LEU A 178 9.98 -26.62 -14.67
C LEU A 178 10.87 -27.32 -13.60
N PRO A 179 11.96 -28.01 -13.97
CA PRO A 179 12.92 -28.57 -13.02
C PRO A 179 13.58 -27.47 -12.19
N GLN A 180 13.73 -27.66 -10.87
CA GLN A 180 14.20 -26.64 -9.91
C GLN A 180 15.51 -25.94 -10.29
N ARG A 181 16.41 -26.62 -11.02
CA ARG A 181 17.70 -26.08 -11.50
C ARG A 181 17.60 -25.11 -12.69
N GLN A 182 16.50 -25.12 -13.43
CA GLN A 182 16.26 -24.25 -14.60
C GLN A 182 15.12 -23.26 -14.34
N ARG A 183 14.58 -23.22 -13.11
CA ARG A 183 13.56 -22.23 -12.77
C ARG A 183 14.22 -20.85 -12.80
N PRO A 184 13.81 -19.95 -13.71
CA PRO A 184 14.18 -18.55 -13.57
C PRO A 184 13.75 -18.07 -12.17
N ASP A 185 14.41 -17.05 -11.64
CA ASP A 185 14.01 -16.49 -10.35
C ASP A 185 12.59 -15.92 -10.45
N VAL A 186 11.61 -16.75 -10.12
CA VAL A 186 10.18 -16.48 -10.26
C VAL A 186 9.74 -15.31 -9.38
N LEU A 187 10.54 -14.97 -8.36
CA LEU A 187 10.27 -13.87 -7.46
C LEU A 187 10.80 -12.54 -7.97
N GLU A 188 11.75 -12.53 -8.91
CA GLU A 188 12.36 -11.27 -9.39
C GLU A 188 11.35 -10.23 -9.88
N PRO A 189 10.27 -10.58 -10.62
CA PRO A 189 9.25 -9.61 -11.03
C PRO A 189 8.46 -8.97 -9.87
N TYR A 190 8.51 -9.60 -8.69
CA TYR A 190 7.85 -9.13 -7.47
C TYR A 190 8.80 -8.38 -6.55
N ARG A 191 10.13 -8.40 -6.80
CA ARG A 191 11.09 -7.70 -5.96
C ARG A 191 11.23 -6.25 -6.37
N LEU A 192 11.04 -5.37 -5.39
CA LEU A 192 11.33 -3.96 -5.51
C LEU A 192 12.53 -3.63 -4.63
N ARG A 193 13.62 -3.21 -5.27
CA ARG A 193 14.88 -2.89 -4.61
C ARG A 193 14.98 -1.41 -4.28
N ALA A 194 15.66 -1.08 -3.19
CA ALA A 194 15.81 0.31 -2.72
C ALA A 194 16.43 1.23 -3.79
N GLU A 195 17.39 0.73 -4.57
CA GLU A 195 18.09 1.48 -5.63
C GLU A 195 17.13 2.04 -6.67
N SER A 196 16.08 1.28 -7.02
CA SER A 196 15.06 1.69 -7.98
C SER A 196 14.18 2.85 -7.50
N LEU A 197 14.17 3.07 -6.18
CA LEU A 197 13.36 4.09 -5.50
C LEU A 197 14.16 5.35 -5.16
N ARG A 198 15.49 5.30 -5.11
CA ARG A 198 16.36 6.45 -4.73
C ARG A 198 16.23 7.70 -5.60
N LYS A 199 15.58 7.59 -6.76
CA LYS A 199 15.26 8.73 -7.64
C LYS A 199 14.04 9.53 -7.18
N TYR A 200 13.29 9.06 -6.19
CA TYR A 200 12.17 9.77 -5.59
C TYR A 200 12.54 10.18 -4.17
N SER A 201 12.13 11.39 -3.79
CA SER A 201 12.38 11.98 -2.47
C SER A 201 11.14 11.98 -1.57
N GLU A 202 10.02 11.42 -2.05
CA GLU A 202 8.76 11.34 -1.31
C GLU A 202 8.00 10.05 -1.61
N PHE A 203 7.35 9.53 -0.57
CA PHE A 203 6.55 8.30 -0.61
C PHE A 203 5.41 8.38 0.38
N GLU A 204 4.35 7.62 0.12
CA GLU A 204 3.25 7.45 1.08
C GLU A 204 2.87 5.98 1.20
N LEU A 205 2.54 5.59 2.43
CA LEU A 205 2.01 4.28 2.78
C LEU A 205 0.58 4.45 3.32
N LEU A 206 -0.29 3.48 3.02
CA LEU A 206 -1.63 3.35 3.63
C LEU A 206 -1.88 1.90 4.02
#